data_AF-A0A0F9B574-F1
#
_entry.id   AF-A0A0F9B574-F1
#
_cell.length_a   1.000
_cell.length_b   1.000
_cell.length_c   1.000
_cell.angle_alpha   90.00
_cell.angle_beta   90.00
_cell.angle_gamma   90.00
#
_symmetry.space_group_name_H-M   'P 1'
#
loop_
_entity.id
_entity.type
_entity.pdbx_description
1 polymer ?
#
loop_
_entity_poly.entity_id
_entity_poly.type
_entity_poly.pdbx_seq_one_letter_code
_entity_poly.pdbx_strand_id
1 'polypeptide(L)'
;MKTTPEKNDELEEFFSELSRARNSERLIKEWRIRCENQIAALIEGPESGSKTVTLESGRKITVKRGVNYSADIGGMMKIKEICLPIQAKSTTSLNIEGYEWYKKNDPVAFATISEFVETKPKKVAVTIKEKKEE
;
A
#
# COMPACT_ATOMS: atom_id res chain seq x y z
N MET A 1 -11.53 -29.71 0.03
CA MET A 1 -10.83 -30.65 -0.86
C MET A 1 -9.50 -30.99 -0.22
N LYS A 2 -9.19 -32.27 -0.03
CA LYS A 2 -7.86 -32.69 0.46
C LYS A 2 -6.89 -32.62 -0.71
N THR A 3 -5.72 -32.02 -0.51
CA THR A 3 -4.60 -32.04 -1.47
C THR A 3 -4.09 -33.47 -1.63
N THR A 4 -3.68 -33.85 -2.84
CA THR A 4 -2.97 -35.12 -3.07
C THR A 4 -1.58 -35.04 -2.43
N PRO A 5 -0.96 -36.16 -2.02
CA PRO A 5 0.37 -36.16 -1.40
C PRO A 5 1.41 -35.38 -2.22
N GLU A 6 1.48 -35.62 -3.54
CA GLU A 6 2.39 -34.92 -4.45
C GLU A 6 2.16 -33.39 -4.46
N LYS A 7 0.89 -32.94 -4.44
CA LYS A 7 0.56 -31.51 -4.36
C LYS A 7 0.89 -30.92 -3.00
N ASN A 8 0.91 -31.73 -1.95
CA ASN A 8 1.27 -31.28 -0.62
C ASN A 8 2.76 -30.97 -0.53
N ASP A 9 3.60 -31.83 -1.13
CA ASP A 9 5.05 -31.63 -1.17
C ASP A 9 5.41 -30.38 -1.98
N GLU A 10 4.79 -30.17 -3.15
CA GLU A 10 4.96 -28.94 -3.94
C GLU A 10 4.52 -27.68 -3.17
N LEU A 11 3.43 -27.76 -2.40
CA LEU A 11 2.96 -26.62 -1.60
C LEU A 11 3.92 -26.30 -0.45
N GLU A 12 4.52 -27.30 0.19
CA GLU A 12 5.54 -27.10 1.24
C GLU A 12 6.83 -26.49 0.68
N GLU A 13 7.24 -26.90 -0.53
CA GLU A 13 8.36 -26.28 -1.26
C GLU A 13 8.06 -24.81 -1.54
N PHE A 14 6.92 -24.50 -2.18
CA PHE A 14 6.53 -23.11 -2.45
C PHE A 14 6.31 -22.28 -1.19
N PHE A 15 5.82 -22.88 -0.11
CA PHE A 15 5.72 -22.22 1.19
C PHE A 15 7.10 -21.79 1.68
N SER A 16 8.05 -22.72 1.69
CA SER A 16 9.43 -22.50 2.13
C SER A 16 10.14 -21.44 1.29
N GLU A 17 10.00 -21.51 -0.03
CA GLU A 17 10.55 -20.53 -0.96
C GLU A 17 9.96 -19.13 -0.75
N LEU A 18 8.62 -19.05 -0.64
CA LEU A 18 7.94 -17.77 -0.46
C LEU A 18 8.29 -17.14 0.91
N SER A 19 8.42 -17.94 1.96
CA SER A 19 8.91 -17.48 3.27
C SER A 19 10.32 -16.90 3.17
N ARG A 20 11.26 -17.60 2.51
CA ARG A 20 12.63 -17.12 2.30
C ARG A 20 12.68 -15.84 1.47
N ALA A 21 11.90 -15.78 0.39
CA ALA A 21 11.80 -14.61 -0.48
C ALA A 21 11.29 -13.39 0.30
N ARG A 22 10.21 -13.54 1.06
CA ARG A 22 9.64 -12.47 1.90
C ARG A 22 10.60 -11.97 2.97
N ASN A 23 11.33 -12.87 3.61
CA ASN A 23 12.34 -12.47 4.58
C ASN A 23 13.50 -11.71 3.91
N SER A 24 13.92 -12.15 2.74
CA SER A 24 14.99 -11.49 1.96
C SER A 24 14.56 -10.10 1.50
N GLU A 25 13.34 -9.96 0.97
CA GLU A 25 12.74 -8.66 0.63
C GLU A 25 12.70 -7.70 1.82
N ARG A 26 12.30 -8.21 3.00
CA ARG A 26 12.29 -7.42 4.23
C ARG A 26 13.70 -6.91 4.59
N LEU A 27 14.70 -7.80 4.60
CA LEU A 27 16.08 -7.44 4.93
C LEU A 27 16.67 -6.43 3.92
N ILE A 28 16.41 -6.63 2.62
CA ILE A 28 16.86 -5.70 1.57
C ILE A 28 16.18 -4.34 1.74
N LYS A 29 14.89 -4.31 2.06
CA LYS A 29 14.15 -3.07 2.31
C LYS A 29 14.70 -2.32 3.54
N GLU A 30 14.96 -3.02 4.63
CA GLU A 30 15.58 -2.46 5.83
C GLU A 30 16.96 -1.87 5.53
N TRP A 31 17.78 -2.62 4.78
CA TRP A 31 19.10 -2.15 4.34
C TRP A 31 19.01 -0.91 3.46
N ARG A 32 18.10 -0.90 2.47
CA ARG A 32 17.86 0.26 1.59
C ARG A 32 17.49 1.49 2.41
N ILE A 33 16.51 1.39 3.30
CA ILE A 33 16.07 2.50 4.16
C ILE A 33 17.22 3.01 5.02
N ARG A 34 18.03 2.11 5.59
CA ARG A 34 19.22 2.48 6.36
C ARG A 34 20.21 3.29 5.50
N CYS A 35 20.51 2.84 4.28
CA CYS A 35 21.39 3.56 3.36
C CYS A 35 20.81 4.92 2.97
N GLU A 36 19.52 4.99 2.63
CA GLU A 36 18.82 6.24 2.32
C GLU A 36 18.93 7.25 3.48
N ASN A 37 18.71 6.81 4.72
CA ASN A 37 18.80 7.65 5.91
C ASN A 37 20.24 8.13 6.17
N GLN A 38 21.25 7.28 5.99
CA GLN A 38 22.66 7.66 6.13
C GLN A 38 23.07 8.69 5.07
N ILE A 39 22.67 8.48 3.81
CA ILE A 39 22.92 9.44 2.73
C ILE A 39 22.22 10.78 3.01
N ALA A 40 20.97 10.74 3.47
CA ALA A 40 20.23 11.94 3.83
C ALA A 40 20.89 12.70 5.00
N ALA A 41 21.45 12.00 6.00
CA ALA A 41 22.16 12.64 7.11
C ALA A 41 23.44 13.36 6.68
N LEU A 42 24.13 12.87 5.65
CA LEU A 42 25.35 13.50 5.11
C LEU A 42 25.08 14.74 4.24
N ILE A 43 23.88 14.85 3.66
CA ILE A 43 23.52 15.96 2.76
C ILE A 43 22.62 16.94 3.53
N GLU A 44 23.21 17.93 4.20
CA GLU A 44 22.49 18.98 4.92
C GLU A 44 21.45 19.68 4.03
N GLY A 45 20.27 20.01 4.55
CA GLY A 45 19.28 20.76 3.78
C GLY A 45 18.03 21.09 4.59
N PRO A 46 17.12 21.89 4.02
CA PRO A 46 15.89 22.29 4.70
C PRO A 46 14.98 21.08 4.97
N GLU A 47 14.09 21.21 5.96
CA GLU A 47 13.09 20.19 6.32
C GLU A 47 12.14 19.85 5.17
N SER A 48 11.97 20.78 4.22
CA SER A 48 11.14 20.67 3.03
C SER A 48 11.95 21.09 1.80
N GLY A 49 11.91 20.28 0.74
CA GLY A 49 12.55 20.58 -0.55
C GLY A 49 13.52 19.49 -1.01
N SER A 50 14.36 19.81 -2.00
CA SER A 50 15.34 18.87 -2.55
C SER A 50 16.72 19.49 -2.63
N LYS A 51 17.76 18.69 -2.32
CA LYS A 51 19.16 19.08 -2.53
C LYS A 51 19.89 17.99 -3.31
N THR A 52 20.64 18.40 -4.33
CA THR A 52 21.47 17.51 -5.14
C THR A 52 22.94 17.81 -4.88
N VAL A 53 23.74 16.76 -4.65
CA VAL A 53 25.20 16.84 -4.53
C VAL A 53 25.81 15.99 -5.64
N THR A 54 26.84 16.51 -6.29
CA THR A 54 27.65 15.77 -7.28
C THR A 54 28.88 15.23 -6.56
N LEU A 55 29.08 13.92 -6.63
CA LEU A 55 30.26 13.25 -6.09
C LEU A 55 31.47 13.47 -7.00
N GLU A 56 32.68 13.25 -6.48
CA GLU A 56 33.92 13.29 -7.27
C GLU A 56 33.90 12.33 -8.46
N SER A 57 33.19 11.21 -8.34
CA SER A 57 32.96 10.24 -9.42
C SER A 57 32.05 10.75 -10.56
N GLY A 58 31.52 11.97 -10.48
CA GLY A 58 30.55 12.54 -11.43
C GLY A 58 29.11 12.07 -11.23
N ARG A 59 28.86 11.14 -10.31
CA ARG A 59 27.51 10.67 -9.95
C ARG A 59 26.78 11.73 -9.11
N LYS A 60 25.45 11.82 -9.26
CA LYS A 60 24.61 12.76 -8.52
C LYS A 60 23.71 12.05 -7.53
N ILE A 61 23.65 12.57 -6.31
CA ILE A 61 22.72 12.13 -5.27
C ILE A 61 21.76 13.27 -5.00
N THR A 62 20.45 13.01 -5.06
CA THR A 62 19.40 13.98 -4.72
C THR A 62 18.62 13.50 -3.52
N VAL A 63 18.61 14.28 -2.44
CA VAL A 63 17.82 14.02 -1.24
C VAL A 63 16.59 14.94 -1.28
N LYS A 64 15.40 14.34 -1.29
CA LYS A 64 14.12 15.05 -1.17
C LYS A 64 13.57 14.89 0.24
N ARG A 65 13.16 15.98 0.86
CA ARG A 65 12.52 16.04 2.17
C ARG A 65 11.16 16.72 2.05
N GLY A 66 10.22 16.30 2.88
CA GLY A 66 8.87 16.84 2.88
C GLY A 66 8.11 16.34 4.09
N VAL A 67 7.11 17.11 4.49
CA VAL A 67 6.23 16.80 5.61
C VAL A 67 4.92 16.26 5.05
N ASN A 68 4.44 15.14 5.59
CA ASN A 68 3.12 14.63 5.28
C ASN A 68 2.13 15.17 6.33
N TYR A 69 0.99 15.67 5.86
CA TYR A 69 -0.08 16.17 6.72
C TYR A 69 -1.29 15.23 6.65
N SER A 70 -1.86 14.92 7.81
CA SER A 70 -3.19 14.32 7.93
C SER A 70 -4.10 15.29 8.67
N ALA A 71 -5.38 15.33 8.32
CA ALA A 71 -6.34 16.27 8.89
C ALA A 71 -7.66 15.58 9.24
N ASP A 72 -8.23 15.94 10.39
CA ASP A 72 -9.60 15.59 10.75
C ASP A 72 -10.58 16.57 10.08
N ILE A 73 -11.08 16.15 8.91
CA ILE A 73 -12.02 16.94 8.11
C ILE A 73 -13.32 17.20 8.90
N GLY A 74 -13.78 16.24 9.70
CA GLY A 74 -15.01 16.37 10.48
C GLY A 74 -14.87 17.39 11.62
N GLY A 75 -13.70 17.45 12.23
CA GLY A 75 -13.33 18.51 13.18
C GLY A 75 -13.24 19.89 12.51
N MET A 76 -12.60 19.98 11.34
CA MET A 76 -12.42 21.24 10.61
C MET A 76 -13.74 21.87 10.16
N MET A 77 -14.72 21.06 9.72
CA MET A 77 -16.04 21.54 9.29
C MET A 77 -16.85 22.22 10.40
N LYS A 78 -16.53 21.97 11.68
CA LYS A 78 -17.20 22.60 12.83
C LYS A 78 -16.68 24.01 13.12
N ILE A 79 -15.54 24.39 12.56
CA ILE A 79 -14.90 25.67 12.81
C ILE A 79 -15.50 26.71 11.85
N LYS A 80 -16.49 27.46 12.35
CA LYS A 80 -17.29 28.42 11.57
C LYS A 80 -16.50 29.58 10.94
N GLU A 81 -15.24 29.80 11.35
CA GLU A 81 -14.41 30.95 10.96
C GLU A 81 -13.23 30.62 10.04
N ILE A 82 -13.05 29.36 9.61
CA ILE A 82 -11.99 29.04 8.63
C ILE A 82 -12.45 29.50 7.24
N CYS A 83 -12.20 30.77 6.93
CA CYS A 83 -12.19 31.27 5.58
C CYS A 83 -10.79 31.08 4.96
N LEU A 84 -10.76 30.53 3.72
CA LEU A 84 -9.65 30.39 2.76
C LEU A 84 -8.68 29.18 2.95
N PRO A 85 -7.87 28.80 1.94
CA PRO A 85 -8.16 28.13 0.66
C PRO A 85 -8.15 26.58 0.75
N ILE A 86 -8.43 26.00 1.92
CA ILE A 86 -8.33 24.55 2.14
C ILE A 86 -9.54 23.85 1.48
N GLN A 87 -9.29 23.14 0.38
CA GLN A 87 -10.29 22.29 -0.27
C GLN A 87 -10.18 20.86 0.26
N ALA A 88 -11.19 20.43 1.02
CA ALA A 88 -11.31 19.02 1.40
C ALA A 88 -11.73 18.21 0.16
N LYS A 89 -10.93 17.21 -0.22
CA LYS A 89 -11.27 16.27 -1.30
C LYS A 89 -12.13 15.15 -0.74
N SER A 90 -13.36 15.01 -1.22
CA SER A 90 -14.21 13.85 -0.96
C SER A 90 -14.06 12.81 -2.08
N THR A 91 -13.97 11.53 -1.71
CA THR A 91 -14.02 10.41 -2.65
C THR A 91 -15.29 9.62 -2.39
N THR A 92 -16.16 9.50 -3.40
CA THR A 92 -17.31 8.60 -3.37
C THR A 92 -16.89 7.28 -3.99
N SER A 93 -17.05 6.18 -3.26
CA SER A 93 -16.72 4.82 -3.71
C SER A 93 -17.93 3.91 -3.68
N LEU A 94 -18.01 2.97 -4.63
CA LEU A 94 -19.01 1.91 -4.61
C LEU A 94 -18.84 1.07 -3.34
N ASN A 95 -19.94 0.87 -2.60
CA ASN A 95 -19.96 -0.06 -1.48
C ASN A 95 -20.03 -1.50 -2.02
N ILE A 96 -18.91 -2.22 -1.94
CA ILE A 96 -18.76 -3.58 -2.48
C ILE A 96 -19.71 -4.57 -1.79
N GLU A 97 -19.90 -4.46 -0.47
CA GLU A 97 -20.78 -5.36 0.28
C GLU A 97 -22.24 -5.17 -0.14
N GLY A 98 -22.67 -3.91 -0.30
CA GLY A 98 -24.00 -3.58 -0.81
C GLY A 98 -24.20 -4.05 -2.26
N TYR A 99 -23.18 -3.88 -3.11
CA TYR A 99 -23.22 -4.35 -4.49
C TYR A 99 -23.34 -5.88 -4.59
N GLU A 100 -22.56 -6.64 -3.81
CA GLU A 100 -22.65 -8.11 -3.74
C GLU A 100 -23.94 -8.59 -3.05
N TRP A 101 -24.55 -7.76 -2.19
CA TRP A 101 -25.86 -8.05 -1.61
C TRP A 101 -26.94 -8.08 -2.70
N TYR A 102 -26.95 -7.11 -3.63
CA TYR A 102 -27.90 -7.09 -4.74
C TYR A 102 -27.82 -8.37 -5.59
N LYS A 103 -26.60 -8.86 -5.84
CA LYS A 103 -26.38 -10.10 -6.58
C LYS A 103 -27.16 -11.31 -6.02
N LYS A 104 -27.33 -11.37 -4.70
CA LYS A 104 -28.03 -12.48 -4.02
C LYS A 104 -29.50 -12.22 -3.78
N ASN A 105 -29.88 -10.96 -3.54
CA ASN A 105 -31.21 -10.61 -3.02
C ASN A 105 -32.12 -9.93 -4.06
N ASP A 106 -31.55 -9.24 -5.04
CA ASP A 106 -32.29 -8.63 -6.16
C ASP A 106 -31.42 -8.65 -7.43
N PRO A 107 -31.47 -9.77 -8.18
CA PRO A 107 -30.70 -9.93 -9.40
C PRO A 107 -31.06 -8.95 -10.51
N VAL A 108 -32.28 -8.39 -10.50
CA VAL A 108 -32.72 -7.41 -11.50
C VAL A 108 -32.01 -6.08 -11.25
N ALA A 109 -32.03 -5.59 -10.01
CA ALA A 109 -31.26 -4.41 -9.63
C ALA A 109 -29.75 -4.62 -9.84
N PHE A 110 -29.23 -5.81 -9.53
CA PHE A 110 -27.83 -6.15 -9.80
C PHE A 110 -27.48 -6.04 -11.28
N ALA A 111 -28.31 -6.58 -12.19
CA ALA A 111 -28.07 -6.50 -13.63
C ALA A 111 -27.99 -5.04 -14.10
N THR A 112 -28.93 -4.20 -13.69
CA THR A 112 -28.94 -2.77 -14.05
C THR A 112 -27.72 -2.02 -13.50
N ILE A 113 -27.32 -2.25 -12.24
CA ILE A 113 -26.16 -1.58 -11.65
C ILE A 113 -24.85 -2.08 -12.30
N SER A 114 -24.78 -3.37 -12.63
CA SER A 114 -23.59 -4.00 -13.21
C SER A 114 -23.19 -3.41 -14.57
N GLU A 115 -24.14 -2.87 -15.34
CA GLU A 115 -23.85 -2.16 -16.61
C GLU A 115 -22.91 -0.96 -16.41
N PHE A 116 -22.88 -0.38 -15.22
CA PHE A 116 -22.04 0.77 -14.86
C PHE A 116 -20.80 0.39 -14.03
N VAL A 117 -20.56 -0.91 -13.80
CA VAL A 117 -19.46 -1.40 -12.97
C VAL A 117 -18.46 -2.20 -13.78
N GLU A 118 -17.24 -1.68 -13.91
CA GLU A 118 -16.14 -2.42 -14.51
C GLU A 118 -15.55 -3.41 -13.49
N THR A 119 -15.55 -4.70 -13.83
CA THR A 119 -14.94 -5.75 -12.99
C THR A 119 -13.56 -6.11 -13.53
N LYS A 120 -12.53 -5.90 -12.71
CA LYS A 120 -11.14 -6.31 -13.01
C LYS A 120 -10.69 -7.38 -12.02
N PRO A 121 -9.95 -8.42 -12.46
CA PRO A 121 -9.42 -9.42 -11.54
C PRO A 121 -8.44 -8.76 -10.55
N LYS A 122 -8.64 -9.03 -9.26
CA LYS A 122 -7.72 -8.57 -8.22
C LYS A 122 -6.41 -9.36 -8.30
N LYS A 123 -5.30 -8.71 -7.94
CA LYS A 123 -4.01 -9.39 -7.76
C LYS A 123 -4.16 -10.56 -6.78
N VAL A 124 -3.64 -11.72 -7.17
CA VAL A 124 -3.56 -12.91 -6.31
C VAL A 124 -2.70 -12.58 -5.08
N ALA A 125 -3.21 -12.94 -3.90
CA ALA A 125 -2.53 -12.74 -2.63
C ALA A 125 -2.47 -14.07 -1.87
N VAL A 126 -1.26 -14.54 -1.56
CA VAL A 126 -1.02 -15.74 -0.75
C VAL A 126 -0.66 -15.32 0.66
N THR A 127 -1.40 -15.75 1.67
CA THR A 127 -1.06 -15.52 3.08
C THR A 127 -0.45 -16.79 3.64
N ILE A 128 0.79 -16.71 4.14
CA ILE A 128 1.48 -17.81 4.81
C ILE A 128 1.52 -17.51 6.30
N LYS A 129 1.28 -18.53 7.14
CA LYS A 129 1.33 -18.44 8.60
C LYS A 129 2.18 -19.59 9.10
N GLU A 130 3.26 -19.27 9.80
CA GLU A 130 4.03 -20.26 10.53
C GLU A 130 3.33 -20.55 11.86
N LYS A 131 3.38 -21.80 12.30
CA LYS A 131 2.91 -22.17 13.63
C LYS A 131 3.84 -21.47 14.63
N LYS A 132 3.29 -20.62 15.50
CA LYS A 132 4.08 -20.12 16.63
C LYS A 132 4.35 -21.31 17.55
N GLU A 133 5.62 -21.55 17.86
CA GLU A 133 5.97 -22.38 19.01
C GLU A 133 5.57 -21.59 20.26
N GLU A 134 4.75 -22.19 21.10
CA GLU A 134 4.33 -21.66 22.41
C GLU A 134 5.41 -21.90 23.47
#